data_AF-A0A6M8B606-F1
#
_entry.id   AF-A0A6M8B606-F1
#
_cell.length_a   1.000
_cell.length_b   1.000
_cell.length_c   1.000
_cell.angle_alpha   90.00
_cell.angle_beta   90.00
_cell.angle_gamma   90.00
#
_symmetry.space_group_name_H-M   'P 1'
#
loop_
_entity.id
_entity.type
_entity.pdbx_description
1 polymer ?
#
loop_
_entity_poly.entity_id
_entity_poly.type
_entity_poly.pdbx_seq_one_letter_code
_entity_poly.pdbx_strand_id
1 'polypeptide(L)'
;MSKVRFNGVDYRSNDLGHALKVPDRDRLIVDTYCSHTLGKRAVCFCIDIAHAERMAELFNQQNVQASHVSGRMAENQKEQILTDYRTGKIQVLCACDILNEGWDSPETEVLLMARPTLSKVVYIQQLGRGTRTAPGKEYLLVFDFIDNTSRYTQALNTHRLFKNPHYRPGALVAAPNDMLAEEAATYAKGEKPSVVLGLHLWVDKYEAIDIFRWQDEVKEMYQTRELEAELGVADNVVKQWVVTGKLIPDHTIPIGNQTYFYFRKERLDEIQKQFNIQKC
;
A
#
# COMPACT_ATOMS: atom_id res chain seq x y z
N MET A 1 -18.91 -1.90 -9.17
CA MET A 1 -17.53 -1.75 -9.74
C MET A 1 -17.38 -2.61 -11.01
N SER A 2 -18.35 -2.55 -11.91
CA SER A 2 -18.51 -3.51 -13.01
C SER A 2 -18.16 -2.88 -14.35
N LYS A 3 -16.87 -2.91 -14.71
CA LYS A 3 -16.31 -2.88 -16.08
C LYS A 3 -14.84 -2.46 -16.01
N VAL A 4 -13.97 -3.38 -15.61
CA VAL A 4 -12.54 -3.26 -15.92
C VAL A 4 -12.13 -4.62 -16.46
N ARG A 5 -11.79 -4.67 -17.76
CA ARG A 5 -11.37 -5.91 -18.40
C ARG A 5 -9.88 -6.14 -18.11
N PHE A 6 -9.60 -7.28 -17.51
CA PHE A 6 -8.27 -7.72 -17.08
C PHE A 6 -7.60 -8.51 -18.19
N ASN A 7 -6.38 -8.11 -18.61
CA ASN A 7 -5.60 -8.80 -19.64
C ASN A 7 -4.25 -9.30 -19.09
N GLY A 8 -4.26 -9.88 -17.89
CA GLY A 8 -3.20 -10.78 -17.42
C GLY A 8 -1.84 -10.17 -17.04
N VAL A 9 -1.52 -8.92 -17.38
CA VAL A 9 -0.20 -8.32 -17.04
C VAL A 9 -0.27 -6.86 -16.58
N ASP A 10 -1.23 -6.05 -17.03
CA ASP A 10 -1.42 -4.67 -16.55
C ASP A 10 -2.88 -4.22 -16.65
N TYR A 11 -3.27 -3.26 -15.82
CA TYR A 11 -4.52 -2.53 -16.03
C TYR A 11 -4.36 -1.58 -17.23
N ARG A 12 -5.34 -1.54 -18.13
CA ARG A 12 -5.39 -0.48 -19.16
C ARG A 12 -5.52 0.87 -18.45
N SER A 13 -4.58 1.79 -18.68
CA SER A 13 -4.51 3.12 -18.03
C SER A 13 -5.83 3.91 -18.04
N ASN A 14 -6.68 3.68 -19.05
CA ASN A 14 -7.97 4.36 -19.19
C ASN A 14 -9.03 3.94 -18.15
N ASP A 15 -8.99 2.71 -17.63
CA ASP A 15 -10.01 2.22 -16.67
C ASP A 15 -9.65 2.56 -15.21
N LEU A 16 -8.35 2.70 -14.90
CA LEU A 16 -7.87 3.09 -13.57
C LEU A 16 -8.14 4.57 -13.27
N GLY A 17 -8.01 5.42 -14.29
CA GLY A 17 -8.17 6.87 -14.17
C GLY A 17 -9.59 7.31 -13.80
N HIS A 18 -10.62 6.50 -14.06
CA HIS A 18 -12.01 6.83 -13.69
C HIS A 18 -12.40 6.40 -12.27
N ALA A 19 -11.73 5.38 -11.71
CA ALA A 19 -12.00 4.90 -10.35
C ALA A 19 -11.14 5.59 -9.27
N LEU A 20 -9.98 6.14 -9.64
CA LEU A 20 -9.01 6.78 -8.74
C LEU A 20 -8.98 8.32 -8.81
N LYS A 21 -9.83 8.95 -9.63
CA LYS A 21 -10.06 10.40 -9.60
C LYS A 21 -10.86 10.77 -8.36
N VAL A 22 -10.18 10.73 -7.22
CA VAL A 22 -10.68 11.26 -5.96
C VAL A 22 -9.83 12.49 -5.67
N PRO A 23 -10.33 13.71 -5.91
CA PRO A 23 -9.58 14.94 -5.63
C PRO A 23 -8.99 14.97 -4.22
N ASP A 24 -9.65 14.34 -3.25
CA ASP A 24 -9.17 14.24 -1.88
C ASP A 24 -7.92 13.37 -1.73
N ARG A 25 -7.73 12.36 -2.60
CA ARG A 25 -6.52 11.53 -2.60
C ARG A 25 -5.32 12.30 -3.15
N ASP A 26 -5.51 13.02 -4.24
CA ASP A 26 -4.45 13.84 -4.84
C ASP A 26 -4.00 14.93 -3.85
N ARG A 27 -4.96 15.55 -3.16
CA ARG A 27 -4.69 16.47 -2.04
C ARG A 27 -3.94 15.80 -0.90
N LEU A 28 -4.40 14.63 -0.44
CA LEU A 28 -3.72 13.87 0.62
C LEU A 28 -2.25 13.59 0.28
N ILE A 29 -1.95 13.24 -0.98
CA ILE A 29 -0.57 13.00 -1.43
C ILE A 29 0.26 14.28 -1.31
N VAL A 30 -0.26 15.41 -1.78
CA VAL A 30 0.43 16.71 -1.69
C VAL A 30 0.59 17.15 -0.24
N ASP A 31 -0.45 17.04 0.57
CA ASP A 31 -0.46 17.43 1.99
C ASP A 31 0.54 16.57 2.79
N THR A 32 0.64 15.28 2.48
CA THR A 32 1.63 14.38 3.11
C THR A 32 3.05 14.84 2.81
N TYR A 33 3.36 15.15 1.55
CA TYR A 33 4.68 15.68 1.19
C TYR A 33 4.97 17.01 1.88
N CYS A 34 4.01 17.95 1.88
CA CYS A 34 4.18 19.26 2.50
C CYS A 34 4.36 19.16 4.03
N SER A 35 3.65 18.24 4.68
CA SER A 35 3.69 18.10 6.13
C SER A 35 4.93 17.36 6.63
N HIS A 36 5.47 16.42 5.84
CA HIS A 36 6.51 15.51 6.33
C HIS A 36 7.85 15.66 5.62
N THR A 37 7.89 16.18 4.40
CA THR A 37 9.08 16.13 3.55
C THR A 37 9.30 17.38 2.70
N LEU A 38 8.75 18.52 3.11
CA LEU A 38 8.91 19.78 2.39
C LEU A 38 10.39 20.11 2.18
N GLY A 39 10.76 20.51 0.96
CA GLY A 39 12.14 20.81 0.60
C GLY A 39 12.98 19.61 0.16
N LYS A 40 12.49 18.38 0.35
CA LYS A 40 13.18 17.16 -0.11
C LYS A 40 12.86 16.85 -1.56
N ARG A 41 13.82 16.29 -2.29
CA ARG A 41 13.59 15.83 -3.66
C ARG A 41 12.74 14.57 -3.68
N ALA A 42 11.62 14.63 -4.39
CA ALA A 42 10.66 13.54 -4.45
C ALA A 42 10.31 13.13 -5.87
N VAL A 43 10.00 11.85 -6.03
CA VAL A 43 9.36 11.32 -7.23
C VAL A 43 7.97 10.82 -6.90
N CYS A 44 6.99 11.27 -7.65
CA CYS A 44 5.60 10.83 -7.57
C CYS A 44 5.26 9.89 -8.73
N PHE A 45 5.07 8.61 -8.42
CA PHE A 45 4.68 7.61 -9.40
C PHE A 45 3.17 7.65 -9.65
N CYS A 46 2.81 8.30 -10.75
CA CYS A 46 1.43 8.60 -11.12
C CYS A 46 0.81 7.47 -11.96
N ILE A 47 -0.51 7.48 -12.03
CA ILE A 47 -1.33 6.45 -12.69
C ILE A 47 -1.18 6.52 -14.21
N ASP A 48 -1.29 7.74 -14.76
CA ASP A 48 -1.21 8.05 -16.17
C ASP A 48 -0.64 9.48 -16.34
N ILE A 49 -0.47 9.90 -17.59
CA ILE A 49 0.09 11.22 -17.94
C ILE A 49 -0.77 12.34 -17.36
N ALA A 50 -2.10 12.23 -17.49
CA ALA A 50 -3.02 13.24 -16.98
C ALA A 50 -2.96 13.38 -15.46
N HIS A 51 -2.74 12.28 -14.73
CA HIS A 51 -2.53 12.30 -13.28
C HIS A 51 -1.20 12.94 -12.93
N ALA A 52 -0.13 12.67 -13.68
CA ALA A 52 1.16 13.31 -13.46
C ALA A 52 1.09 14.84 -13.67
N GLU A 53 0.40 15.29 -14.72
CA GLU A 53 0.12 16.71 -14.98
C GLU A 53 -0.63 17.36 -13.82
N ARG A 54 -1.76 16.77 -13.40
CA ARG A 54 -2.56 17.28 -12.27
C ARG A 54 -1.79 17.33 -10.95
N MET A 55 -0.99 16.30 -10.65
CA MET A 55 -0.19 16.28 -9.42
C MET A 55 0.86 17.40 -9.44
N ALA A 56 1.53 17.61 -10.57
CA ALA A 56 2.49 18.70 -10.71
C ALA A 56 1.80 20.07 -10.51
N GLU A 57 0.61 20.28 -11.07
CA GLU A 57 -0.18 21.49 -10.83
C GLU A 57 -0.52 21.69 -9.35
N LEU A 58 -0.99 20.64 -8.66
CA LEU A 58 -1.35 20.71 -7.24
C LEU A 58 -0.14 21.02 -6.34
N PHE A 59 1.02 20.44 -6.61
CA PHE A 59 2.25 20.79 -5.90
C PHE A 59 2.64 22.25 -6.12
N ASN A 60 2.57 22.73 -7.36
CA ASN A 60 2.89 24.13 -7.67
C ASN A 60 1.92 25.12 -6.99
N GLN A 61 0.65 24.76 -6.84
CA GLN A 61 -0.33 25.54 -6.07
C GLN A 61 0.05 25.67 -4.59
N GLN A 62 0.81 24.72 -4.04
CA GLN A 62 1.37 24.77 -2.68
C GLN A 62 2.79 25.38 -2.65
N ASN A 63 3.22 26.08 -3.71
CA ASN A 63 4.56 26.64 -3.87
C ASN A 63 5.70 25.60 -3.84
N VAL A 64 5.39 24.33 -4.12
CA VAL A 64 6.38 23.27 -4.31
C VAL A 64 6.69 23.17 -5.79
N GLN A 65 7.93 23.47 -6.17
CA GLN A 65 8.36 23.41 -7.57
C GLN A 65 8.26 21.99 -8.10
N ALA A 66 7.28 21.74 -8.97
CA ALA A 66 6.99 20.41 -9.48
C ALA A 66 6.83 20.42 -11.00
N SER A 67 7.23 19.32 -11.64
CA SER A 67 7.02 19.11 -13.06
C SER A 67 6.62 17.67 -13.33
N HIS A 68 5.93 17.46 -14.46
CA HIS A 68 5.61 16.13 -14.93
C HIS A 68 6.56 15.70 -16.05
N VAL A 69 6.80 14.41 -16.19
CA VAL A 69 7.58 13.85 -17.29
C VAL A 69 6.85 12.64 -17.87
N SER A 70 6.76 12.59 -19.21
CA SER A 70 6.09 11.49 -19.92
C SER A 70 6.83 11.12 -21.20
N GLY A 71 6.62 9.88 -21.66
CA GLY A 71 7.23 9.37 -22.91
C GLY A 71 6.75 10.08 -24.18
N ARG A 72 5.70 10.92 -24.08
CA ARG A 72 5.17 11.70 -25.21
C ARG A 72 5.90 13.03 -25.42
N MET A 73 6.74 13.44 -24.47
CA MET A 73 7.53 14.67 -24.57
C MET A 73 8.72 14.50 -25.51
N ALA A 74 9.10 15.58 -26.18
CA ALA A 74 10.33 15.63 -26.98
C ALA A 74 11.58 15.41 -26.10
N GLU A 75 12.63 14.83 -26.67
CA GLU A 75 13.83 14.42 -25.92
C GLU A 75 14.49 15.59 -25.18
N ASN A 76 14.68 16.70 -25.88
CA ASN A 76 15.24 17.93 -25.31
C ASN A 76 14.45 18.45 -24.10
N GLN A 77 13.11 18.36 -24.14
CA GLN A 77 12.26 18.79 -23.03
C GLN A 77 12.41 17.86 -21.83
N LYS A 78 12.49 16.54 -22.05
CA LYS A 78 12.71 15.56 -20.97
C LYS A 78 14.08 15.77 -20.32
N GLU A 79 15.14 15.90 -21.11
CA GLU A 79 16.50 16.15 -20.61
C GLU A 79 16.58 17.40 -19.73
N GLN A 80 15.89 18.48 -20.14
CA GLN A 80 15.83 19.71 -19.38
C GLN A 80 15.13 19.50 -18.02
N ILE A 81 13.96 18.86 -18.01
CA ILE A 81 13.21 18.56 -16.78
C ILE A 81 14.01 17.67 -15.83
N LEU A 82 14.66 16.63 -16.36
CA LEU A 82 15.49 15.73 -15.57
C LEU A 82 16.72 16.44 -15.00
N THR A 83 17.32 17.37 -15.76
CA THR A 83 18.43 18.20 -15.29
C THR A 83 18.00 19.16 -14.20
N ASP A 84 16.85 19.82 -14.37
CA ASP A 84 16.29 20.74 -13.38
C ASP A 84 15.89 20.01 -12.08
N TYR A 85 15.42 18.76 -12.18
CA TYR A 85 15.21 17.90 -11.01
C TYR A 85 16.52 17.52 -10.31
N ARG A 86 17.53 17.06 -11.05
CA ARG A 86 18.83 16.68 -10.49
C ARG A 86 19.51 17.85 -9.77
N THR A 87 19.41 19.05 -10.34
CA THR A 87 19.95 20.29 -9.76
C THR A 87 19.10 20.89 -8.64
N GLY A 88 17.94 20.29 -8.34
CA GLY A 88 17.06 20.73 -7.24
C GLY A 88 16.17 21.92 -7.56
N LYS A 89 16.17 22.42 -8.81
CA LYS A 89 15.21 23.45 -9.24
C LYS A 89 13.78 22.92 -9.24
N ILE A 90 13.61 21.64 -9.59
CA ILE A 90 12.36 20.90 -9.41
C ILE A 90 12.52 20.03 -8.16
N GLN A 91 11.62 20.22 -7.20
CA GLN A 91 11.57 19.45 -5.96
C GLN A 91 10.78 18.16 -6.15
N VAL A 92 9.69 18.18 -6.93
CA VAL A 92 8.85 16.99 -7.15
C VAL A 92 8.73 16.66 -8.63
N LEU A 93 9.20 15.47 -9.01
CA LEU A 93 9.04 14.94 -10.36
C LEU A 93 7.86 13.97 -10.41
N CYS A 94 6.79 14.34 -11.11
CA CYS A 94 5.62 13.49 -11.31
C CYS A 94 5.78 12.68 -12.60
N ALA A 95 5.72 11.36 -12.53
CA ALA A 95 5.98 10.53 -13.70
C ALA A 95 5.04 9.33 -13.80
N CYS A 96 4.71 8.96 -15.03
CA CYS A 96 4.05 7.71 -15.37
C CYS A 96 4.93 6.89 -16.34
N ASP A 97 5.24 5.65 -15.97
CA ASP A 97 5.96 4.60 -16.75
C ASP A 97 7.37 4.91 -17.26
N ILE A 98 7.74 6.16 -17.52
CA ILE A 98 9.03 6.51 -18.14
C ILE A 98 10.23 6.31 -17.20
N LEU A 99 10.02 6.37 -15.88
CA LEU A 99 11.09 6.18 -14.90
C LEU A 99 11.47 4.70 -14.69
N ASN A 100 10.82 3.78 -15.40
CA ASN A 100 11.15 2.36 -15.32
C ASN A 100 12.39 1.98 -16.15
N GLU A 101 12.79 2.79 -17.14
CA GLU A 101 13.96 2.56 -18.01
C GLU A 101 14.83 3.82 -18.07
N GLY A 102 16.14 3.69 -17.85
CA GLY A 102 17.12 4.77 -18.09
C GLY A 102 17.20 5.93 -17.08
N TRP A 103 16.25 6.08 -16.14
CA TRP A 103 16.32 7.14 -15.13
C TRP A 103 17.20 6.79 -13.92
N ASP A 104 18.18 7.65 -13.64
CA ASP A 104 19.07 7.57 -12.48
C ASP A 104 19.19 8.94 -11.79
N SER A 105 18.58 9.08 -10.61
CA SER A 105 18.77 10.23 -9.72
C SER A 105 18.97 9.72 -8.29
N PRO A 106 20.22 9.40 -7.91
CA PRO A 106 20.58 8.95 -6.56
C PRO A 106 20.14 9.92 -5.47
N GLU A 107 19.98 11.19 -5.84
CA GLU A 107 19.66 12.28 -4.94
C GLU A 107 18.18 12.37 -4.56
N THR A 108 17.33 11.49 -5.10
CA THR A 108 15.92 11.36 -4.70
C THR A 108 15.83 10.89 -3.25
N GLU A 109 15.11 11.62 -2.41
CA GLU A 109 14.96 11.36 -0.98
C GLU A 109 13.59 10.77 -0.61
N VAL A 110 12.58 11.01 -1.46
CA VAL A 110 11.19 10.61 -1.19
C VAL A 110 10.57 9.94 -2.42
N LEU A 111 9.91 8.81 -2.23
CA LEU A 111 9.04 8.18 -3.23
C LEU A 111 7.59 8.28 -2.79
N LEU A 112 6.74 8.87 -3.63
CA LEU A 112 5.29 8.89 -3.46
C LEU A 112 4.68 7.86 -4.42
N MET A 113 4.25 6.72 -3.90
CA MET A 113 3.63 5.65 -4.70
C MET A 113 2.15 5.96 -4.87
N ALA A 114 1.84 6.81 -5.86
CA ALA A 114 0.48 7.29 -6.12
C ALA A 114 -0.31 6.40 -7.10
N ARG A 115 0.25 5.26 -7.55
CA ARG A 115 -0.41 4.33 -8.46
C ARG A 115 -0.46 2.88 -7.94
N PRO A 116 -1.50 2.11 -8.28
CA PRO A 116 -1.51 0.68 -8.08
C PRO A 116 -0.47 0.01 -8.98
N THR A 117 0.68 -0.35 -8.41
CA THR A 117 1.69 -1.13 -9.14
C THR A 117 1.45 -2.60 -8.83
N LEU A 118 0.70 -3.29 -9.69
CA LEU A 118 0.39 -4.72 -9.52
C LEU A 118 1.57 -5.67 -9.74
N SER A 119 2.60 -5.21 -10.45
CA SER A 119 3.81 -6.00 -10.67
C SER A 119 4.79 -5.79 -9.53
N LYS A 120 5.04 -6.85 -8.75
CA LYS A 120 6.10 -6.88 -7.73
C LYS A 120 7.45 -6.43 -8.29
N VAL A 121 7.77 -6.86 -9.51
CA VAL A 121 9.04 -6.55 -10.18
C VAL A 121 9.14 -5.04 -10.42
N VAL A 122 8.10 -4.44 -11.00
CA VAL A 122 8.07 -2.99 -11.25
C VAL A 122 8.12 -2.20 -9.94
N TYR A 123 7.40 -2.64 -8.92
CA TYR A 123 7.42 -2.00 -7.60
C TYR A 123 8.83 -2.00 -6.98
N ILE A 124 9.51 -3.15 -6.99
CA ILE A 124 10.87 -3.28 -6.45
C ILE A 124 11.87 -2.49 -7.29
N GLN A 125 11.71 -2.45 -8.62
CA GLN A 125 12.56 -1.61 -9.48
C GLN A 125 12.38 -0.12 -9.18
N GLN A 126 11.15 0.34 -8.99
CA GLN A 126 10.84 1.72 -8.61
C GLN A 126 11.46 2.08 -7.26
N LEU A 127 11.29 1.21 -6.26
CA LEU A 127 11.89 1.34 -4.95
C LEU A 127 13.43 1.38 -5.02
N GLY A 128 14.03 0.44 -5.75
CA GLY A 128 15.48 0.27 -5.86
C GLY A 128 16.18 1.46 -6.53
N ARG A 129 15.49 2.21 -7.38
CA ARG A 129 16.02 3.47 -7.92
C ARG A 129 16.20 4.53 -6.83
N GLY A 130 15.28 4.56 -5.86
CA GLY A 130 15.38 5.41 -4.69
C GLY A 130 16.41 4.95 -3.66
N THR A 131 16.87 3.69 -3.65
CA THR A 131 17.80 3.21 -2.61
C THR A 131 19.27 3.54 -2.87
N ARG A 132 19.59 4.18 -4.00
CA ARG A 132 20.97 4.60 -4.30
C ARG A 132 21.44 5.65 -3.30
N THR A 133 22.68 5.53 -2.86
CA THR A 133 23.32 6.49 -1.95
C THR A 133 23.73 7.75 -2.70
N ALA A 134 23.63 8.90 -2.03
CA ALA A 134 24.09 10.18 -2.55
C ALA A 134 24.67 11.02 -1.40
N PRO A 135 25.62 11.93 -1.66
CA PRO A 135 26.10 12.86 -0.64
C PRO A 135 24.94 13.64 -0.01
N GLY A 136 24.85 13.63 1.32
CA GLY A 136 23.79 14.31 2.08
C GLY A 136 22.46 13.56 2.17
N LYS A 137 22.34 12.35 1.60
CA LYS A 137 21.14 11.51 1.70
C LYS A 137 21.35 10.40 2.73
N GLU A 138 20.70 10.53 3.88
CA GLU A 138 20.80 9.57 4.98
C GLU A 138 19.82 8.40 4.84
N TYR A 139 18.65 8.65 4.27
CA TYR A 139 17.58 7.67 4.14
C TYR A 139 16.72 7.95 2.92
N LEU A 140 15.92 6.96 2.53
CA LEU A 140 14.84 7.11 1.56
C LEU A 140 13.50 6.98 2.29
N LEU A 141 12.62 7.96 2.14
CA LEU A 141 11.23 7.86 2.61
C LEU A 141 10.34 7.35 1.48
N VAL A 142 9.42 6.45 1.81
CA VAL A 142 8.47 5.89 0.85
C VAL A 142 7.07 6.01 1.44
N PHE A 143 6.21 6.74 0.74
CA PHE A 143 4.79 6.85 1.08
C PHE A 143 3.99 6.07 0.05
N ASP A 144 3.30 5.02 0.51
CA ASP A 144 2.47 4.17 -0.34
C ASP A 144 0.99 4.43 -0.11
N PHE A 145 0.33 5.05 -1.09
CA PHE A 145 -1.06 5.48 -1.01
C PHE A 145 -2.04 4.46 -1.61
N ILE A 146 -1.56 3.26 -1.95
CA ILE A 146 -2.36 2.16 -2.49
C ILE A 146 -2.23 0.88 -1.66
N ASP A 147 -1.27 0.85 -0.73
CA ASP A 147 -0.95 -0.33 0.10
C ASP A 147 -0.45 -1.52 -0.73
N ASN A 148 0.43 -1.26 -1.70
CA ASN A 148 1.15 -2.30 -2.44
C ASN A 148 2.29 -2.91 -1.61
N THR A 149 2.80 -2.17 -0.63
CA THR A 149 3.89 -2.60 0.25
C THR A 149 3.51 -3.86 1.03
N SER A 150 2.28 -3.92 1.59
CA SER A 150 1.77 -5.12 2.27
C SER A 150 1.70 -6.35 1.36
N ARG A 151 1.50 -6.15 0.04
CA ARG A 151 1.42 -7.21 -0.97
C ARG A 151 2.79 -7.73 -1.41
N TYR A 152 3.79 -6.86 -1.55
CA TYR A 152 5.05 -7.21 -2.24
C TYR A 152 6.32 -7.08 -1.41
N THR A 153 6.35 -6.15 -0.46
CA THR A 153 7.52 -5.82 0.36
C THR A 153 7.16 -5.98 1.83
N GLN A 154 7.21 -7.23 2.25
CA GLN A 154 7.13 -7.59 3.66
C GLN A 154 8.48 -7.30 4.31
N ALA A 155 8.55 -6.29 5.19
CA ALA A 155 9.76 -5.97 5.94
C ALA A 155 10.32 -7.25 6.62
N LEU A 156 11.59 -7.56 6.38
CA LEU A 156 12.30 -8.65 7.04
C LEU A 156 12.70 -8.15 8.43
N ASN A 157 11.92 -8.53 9.44
CA ASN A 157 12.27 -8.31 10.84
C ASN A 157 12.67 -9.63 11.48
N THR A 158 13.27 -9.56 12.67
CA THR A 158 13.71 -10.74 13.43
C THR A 158 12.57 -11.73 13.68
N HIS A 159 11.34 -11.25 13.90
CA HIS A 159 10.18 -12.12 14.09
C HIS A 159 9.87 -12.97 12.84
N ARG A 160 9.96 -12.38 11.64
CA ARG A 160 9.80 -13.11 10.38
C ARG A 160 10.98 -14.04 10.08
N LEU A 161 12.20 -13.58 10.34
CA LEU A 161 13.41 -14.40 10.12
C LEU A 161 13.35 -15.69 10.95
N PHE A 162 12.89 -15.61 12.20
CA PHE A 162 12.77 -16.75 13.11
C PHE A 162 11.37 -17.38 13.16
N LYS A 163 10.43 -16.92 12.33
CA LYS A 163 9.02 -17.35 12.34
C LYS A 163 8.38 -17.28 13.74
N ASN A 164 8.75 -16.27 14.54
CA ASN A 164 8.19 -16.02 15.87
C ASN A 164 6.87 -15.25 15.75
N PRO A 165 5.72 -15.84 16.11
CA PRO A 165 4.42 -15.18 16.00
C PRO A 165 4.12 -14.22 17.15
N HIS A 166 4.93 -14.21 18.21
CA HIS A 166 4.68 -13.40 19.41
C HIS A 166 5.46 -12.09 19.32
N TYR A 167 4.76 -10.98 19.13
CA TYR A 167 5.34 -9.63 19.21
C TYR A 167 5.02 -8.99 20.56
N ARG A 168 6.05 -8.47 21.23
CA ARG A 168 5.91 -7.62 22.40
C ARG A 168 6.91 -6.45 22.30
N PRO A 169 6.47 -5.18 22.41
CA PRO A 169 7.37 -4.04 22.35
C PRO A 169 8.49 -4.14 23.38
N GLY A 170 9.74 -4.06 22.92
CA GLY A 170 10.92 -4.12 23.78
C GLY A 170 11.32 -5.51 24.28
N ALA A 171 10.62 -6.57 23.86
CA ALA A 171 10.98 -7.94 24.23
C ALA A 171 12.09 -8.52 23.34
N LEU A 172 12.83 -9.47 23.89
CA LEU A 172 13.83 -10.26 23.17
C LEU A 172 13.14 -11.15 22.12
N VAL A 173 13.69 -11.13 20.89
CA VAL A 173 13.16 -11.92 19.76
C VAL A 173 13.97 -13.17 19.48
N ALA A 174 15.28 -13.09 19.71
CA ALA A 174 16.24 -14.17 19.56
C ALA A 174 17.30 -14.05 20.66
N ALA A 175 17.14 -14.85 21.71
CA ALA A 175 18.04 -14.91 22.85
C ALA A 175 18.08 -16.35 23.41
N PRO A 176 19.07 -16.72 24.23
CA PRO A 176 19.08 -17.96 24.98
C PRO A 176 17.79 -18.19 25.79
N ASN A 177 17.38 -19.46 25.94
CA ASN A 177 16.09 -19.83 26.54
C ASN A 177 15.93 -19.33 27.99
N ASP A 178 17.02 -19.29 28.74
CA ASP A 178 17.09 -18.75 30.10
C ASP A 178 16.78 -17.24 30.13
N MET A 179 17.35 -16.46 29.21
CA MET A 179 17.05 -15.02 29.11
C MET A 179 15.61 -14.74 28.68
N LEU A 180 15.07 -15.53 27.75
CA LEU A 180 13.66 -15.43 27.34
C LEU A 180 12.71 -15.75 28.50
N ALA A 181 13.04 -16.77 29.31
CA ALA A 181 12.24 -17.15 30.47
C ALA A 181 12.31 -16.10 31.59
N GLU A 182 13.49 -15.52 31.83
CA GLU A 182 13.68 -14.44 32.80
C GLU A 182 12.95 -13.15 32.41
N GLU A 183 13.01 -12.77 31.13
CA GLU A 183 12.26 -11.63 30.60
C GLU A 183 10.75 -11.87 30.71
N ALA A 184 10.26 -13.06 30.33
CA ALA A 184 8.86 -13.42 30.48
C ALA A 184 8.38 -13.35 31.94
N ALA A 185 9.22 -13.79 32.90
CA ALA A 185 8.93 -13.71 34.33
C ALA A 185 8.91 -12.25 34.85
N THR A 186 9.84 -11.42 34.40
CA THR A 186 9.89 -9.98 34.70
C THR A 186 8.61 -9.28 34.24
N TYR A 187 8.20 -9.55 33.01
CA TYR A 187 6.95 -9.05 32.47
C TYR A 187 5.70 -9.59 33.16
N ALA A 188 5.69 -10.84 33.63
CA ALA A 188 4.59 -11.41 34.40
C ALA A 188 4.41 -10.71 35.76
N LYS A 189 5.48 -10.13 36.31
CA LYS A 189 5.47 -9.30 37.51
C LYS A 189 5.07 -7.84 37.24
N GLY A 190 4.84 -7.46 35.98
CA GLY A 190 4.49 -6.10 35.58
C GLY A 190 5.67 -5.13 35.49
N GLU A 191 6.90 -5.63 35.63
CA GLU A 191 8.11 -4.84 35.49
C GLU A 191 8.39 -4.62 33.99
N LYS A 192 8.49 -3.34 33.58
CA LYS A 192 8.81 -2.97 32.19
C LYS A 192 10.33 -2.83 32.08
N PRO A 193 11.00 -3.52 31.14
CA PRO A 193 12.39 -3.24 30.86
C PRO A 193 12.52 -1.79 30.36
N SER A 194 13.64 -1.16 30.67
CA SER A 194 14.00 0.17 30.17
C SER A 194 14.24 0.09 28.66
N VAL A 195 13.16 0.23 27.90
CA VAL A 195 13.20 0.33 26.44
C VAL A 195 13.65 1.74 26.08
N VAL A 196 14.89 1.89 25.62
CA VAL A 196 15.34 3.10 24.94
C VAL A 196 15.07 2.93 23.45
N LEU A 197 13.87 3.29 23.00
CA LEU A 197 13.63 3.49 21.58
C LEU A 197 14.23 4.85 21.21
N GLY A 198 15.40 4.84 20.58
CA GLY A 198 16.06 6.03 19.99
C GLY A 198 15.35 6.54 18.74
N LEU A 199 14.03 6.46 18.70
CA LEU A 199 13.18 6.96 17.63
C LEU A 199 12.17 7.86 18.32
N HIS A 200 12.29 9.17 18.08
CA HIS A 200 11.39 10.22 18.58
C HIS A 200 9.97 10.09 18.00
N LEU A 201 9.32 8.96 18.26
CA LEU A 201 7.98 8.62 17.82
C LEU A 201 7.13 8.39 19.06
N TRP A 202 6.04 9.13 19.15
CA TRP A 202 5.06 8.99 20.22
C TRP A 202 4.07 7.90 19.84
N VAL A 203 3.91 6.88 20.67
CA VAL A 203 2.93 5.80 20.42
C VAL A 203 1.61 6.16 21.07
N ASP A 204 0.57 6.34 20.26
CA ASP A 204 -0.77 6.73 20.70
C ASP A 204 -1.64 5.51 21.08
N LYS A 205 -1.45 4.36 20.40
CA LYS A 205 -2.19 3.12 20.66
C LYS A 205 -1.42 1.88 20.20
N TYR A 206 -1.58 0.77 20.93
CA TYR A 206 -1.11 -0.56 20.53
C TYR A 206 -2.31 -1.44 20.19
N GLU A 207 -2.27 -2.10 19.03
CA GLU A 207 -3.22 -3.13 18.65
C GLU A 207 -2.46 -4.38 18.20
N ALA A 208 -2.88 -5.55 18.68
CA ALA A 208 -2.35 -6.82 18.22
C ALA A 208 -2.94 -7.11 16.84
N ILE A 209 -2.08 -7.18 15.83
CA ILE A 209 -2.46 -7.58 14.48
C ILE A 209 -1.88 -8.97 14.24
N ASP A 210 -2.74 -9.95 14.02
CA ASP A 210 -2.30 -11.25 13.49
C ASP A 210 -1.90 -11.05 12.03
N ILE A 211 -0.60 -11.01 11.77
CA ILE A 211 -0.03 -10.73 10.45
C ILE A 211 0.21 -12.01 9.62
N PHE A 212 -0.19 -13.19 10.11
CA PHE A 212 0.14 -14.47 9.47
C PHE A 212 -1.06 -15.37 9.21
N ARG A 213 -2.06 -15.44 10.10
CA ARG A 213 -3.10 -16.47 9.99
C ARG A 213 -4.26 -16.14 9.07
N TRP A 214 -4.76 -14.91 9.10
CA TRP A 214 -6.04 -14.61 8.45
C TRP A 214 -6.03 -14.80 6.93
N GLN A 215 -4.90 -14.58 6.26
CA GLN A 215 -4.77 -14.75 4.81
C GLN A 215 -4.84 -16.21 4.41
N ASP A 216 -4.21 -17.10 5.18
CA ASP A 216 -4.25 -18.54 4.95
C ASP A 216 -5.64 -19.12 5.28
N GLU A 217 -6.31 -18.58 6.31
CA GLU A 217 -7.65 -18.99 6.73
C GLU A 217 -8.74 -18.68 5.68
N VAL A 218 -8.58 -17.59 4.91
CA VAL A 218 -9.59 -17.15 3.93
C VAL A 218 -9.23 -17.42 2.47
N LYS A 219 -8.05 -17.99 2.20
CA LYS A 219 -7.52 -18.25 0.85
C LYS A 219 -8.46 -19.08 -0.03
N GLU A 220 -9.19 -20.01 0.57
CA GLU A 220 -10.12 -20.90 -0.12
C GLU A 220 -11.59 -20.51 0.09
N MET A 221 -11.86 -19.27 0.49
CA MET A 221 -13.21 -18.74 0.74
C MET A 221 -13.58 -17.71 -0.33
N TYR A 222 -14.86 -17.59 -0.64
CA TYR A 222 -15.40 -16.48 -1.42
C TYR A 222 -15.49 -15.23 -0.55
N GLN A 223 -14.91 -14.14 -1.02
CA GLN A 223 -15.26 -12.82 -0.53
C GLN A 223 -16.66 -12.44 -1.04
N THR A 224 -17.33 -11.50 -0.36
CA THR A 224 -18.70 -11.05 -0.66
C THR A 224 -18.98 -10.84 -2.16
N ARG A 225 -18.04 -10.20 -2.89
CA ARG A 225 -18.18 -9.91 -4.32
C ARG A 225 -18.00 -11.14 -5.22
N GLU A 226 -17.12 -12.06 -4.82
CA GLU A 226 -16.92 -13.32 -5.55
C GLU A 226 -18.15 -14.22 -5.38
N LEU A 227 -18.72 -14.26 -4.18
CA LEU A 227 -19.98 -14.96 -3.94
C LEU A 227 -21.13 -14.34 -4.76
N GLU A 228 -21.19 -13.00 -4.87
CA GLU A 228 -22.18 -12.32 -5.73
C GLU A 228 -22.05 -12.74 -7.20
N ALA A 229 -20.82 -12.88 -7.70
CA ALA A 229 -20.56 -13.32 -9.06
C ALA A 229 -20.94 -14.79 -9.30
N GLU A 230 -20.61 -15.68 -8.38
CA GLU A 230 -20.95 -17.12 -8.45
C GLU A 230 -22.45 -17.38 -8.29
N LEU A 231 -23.15 -16.54 -7.51
CA LEU A 231 -24.61 -16.59 -7.37
C LEU A 231 -25.35 -15.88 -8.51
N GLY A 232 -24.66 -15.14 -9.38
CA GLY A 232 -25.30 -14.36 -10.44
C GLY A 232 -26.22 -13.25 -9.91
N VAL A 233 -25.96 -12.72 -8.71
CA VAL A 233 -26.75 -11.65 -8.09
C VAL A 233 -26.08 -10.28 -8.26
N ALA A 234 -26.84 -9.21 -8.06
CA ALA A 234 -26.32 -7.85 -8.21
C ALA A 234 -25.29 -7.48 -7.11
N ASP A 235 -24.39 -6.55 -7.43
CA ASP A 235 -23.41 -5.97 -6.49
C ASP A 235 -24.11 -5.51 -5.18
N ASN A 236 -23.53 -5.82 -4.02
CA ASN A 236 -23.99 -5.51 -2.65
C ASN A 236 -25.17 -6.33 -2.10
N VAL A 237 -25.77 -7.24 -2.87
CA VAL A 237 -26.89 -8.06 -2.38
C VAL A 237 -26.45 -8.97 -1.23
N VAL A 238 -25.29 -9.62 -1.34
CA VAL A 238 -24.77 -10.50 -0.29
C VAL A 238 -24.40 -9.68 0.95
N LYS A 239 -23.82 -8.48 0.76
CA LYS A 239 -23.53 -7.57 1.87
C LYS A 239 -24.81 -7.17 2.63
N GLN A 240 -25.90 -6.89 1.91
CA GLN A 240 -27.20 -6.60 2.53
C GLN A 240 -27.75 -7.81 3.29
N TRP A 241 -27.59 -9.04 2.78
CA TRP A 241 -28.00 -10.24 3.51
C TRP A 241 -27.24 -10.43 4.82
N VAL A 242 -25.94 -10.12 4.84
CA VAL A 242 -25.14 -10.15 6.08
C VAL A 242 -25.62 -9.09 7.07
N VAL A 243 -25.78 -7.84 6.62
CA VAL A 243 -26.21 -6.73 7.49
C VAL A 243 -27.62 -6.94 8.04
N THR A 244 -28.51 -7.53 7.25
CA THR A 244 -29.89 -7.85 7.67
C THR A 244 -30.01 -9.17 8.44
N GLY A 245 -28.88 -9.88 8.67
CA GLY A 245 -28.85 -11.15 9.41
C GLY A 245 -29.43 -12.34 8.65
N LYS A 246 -29.72 -12.21 7.35
CA LYS A 246 -30.25 -13.29 6.50
C LYS A 246 -29.19 -14.30 6.08
N LEU A 247 -27.92 -13.89 6.07
CA LEU A 247 -26.79 -14.75 5.73
C LEU A 247 -25.66 -14.54 6.74
N ILE A 248 -25.17 -15.62 7.33
CA ILE A 248 -24.10 -15.58 8.32
C ILE A 248 -22.77 -15.89 7.62
N PRO A 249 -21.77 -14.98 7.70
CA PRO A 249 -20.44 -15.24 7.16
C PRO A 249 -19.69 -16.28 7.99
N ASP A 250 -18.89 -17.10 7.32
CA ASP A 250 -18.09 -18.14 7.97
C ASP A 250 -16.82 -17.56 8.62
N HIS A 251 -16.33 -16.44 8.10
CA HIS A 251 -15.23 -15.67 8.69
C HIS A 251 -15.45 -14.17 8.46
N THR A 252 -15.02 -13.35 9.42
CA THR A 252 -15.19 -11.90 9.41
C THR A 252 -13.89 -11.23 9.82
N ILE A 253 -13.39 -10.31 8.99
CA ILE A 253 -12.13 -9.60 9.24
C ILE A 253 -12.38 -8.09 9.30
N PRO A 254 -12.24 -7.46 10.48
CA PRO A 254 -12.23 -6.00 10.60
C PRO A 254 -10.87 -5.44 10.16
N ILE A 255 -10.86 -4.54 9.18
CA ILE A 255 -9.66 -3.83 8.73
C ILE A 255 -10.00 -2.33 8.67
N GLY A 256 -9.43 -1.56 9.60
CA GLY A 256 -9.77 -0.14 9.78
C GLY A 256 -11.25 0.04 10.11
N ASN A 257 -11.95 0.89 9.34
CA ASN A 257 -13.39 1.12 9.48
C ASN A 257 -14.26 0.18 8.64
N GLN A 258 -13.67 -0.82 7.98
CA GLN A 258 -14.41 -1.76 7.14
C GLN A 258 -14.34 -3.18 7.71
N THR A 259 -15.39 -3.95 7.42
CA THR A 259 -15.48 -5.35 7.79
C THR A 259 -15.67 -6.16 6.53
N TYR A 260 -14.79 -7.14 6.32
CA TYR A 260 -14.83 -8.08 5.21
C TYR A 260 -15.47 -9.39 5.64
N PHE A 261 -16.34 -9.92 4.80
CA PHE A 261 -17.10 -11.14 5.05
C PHE A 261 -16.69 -12.22 4.05
N TYR A 262 -16.39 -13.41 4.57
CA TYR A 262 -15.92 -14.55 3.80
C TYR A 262 -16.85 -15.75 3.97
N PHE A 263 -17.01 -16.51 2.89
CA PHE A 263 -17.92 -17.66 2.79
C PHE A 263 -17.19 -18.86 2.23
N ARG A 264 -17.34 -20.03 2.85
CA ARG A 264 -16.73 -21.26 2.35
C ARG A 264 -17.33 -21.67 1.01
N LYS A 265 -16.49 -22.14 0.08
CA LYS A 265 -16.93 -22.52 -1.27
C LYS A 265 -17.97 -23.63 -1.26
N GLU A 266 -17.90 -24.53 -0.29
CA GLU A 266 -18.84 -25.66 -0.14
C GLU A 266 -20.26 -25.21 0.20
N ARG A 267 -20.45 -23.99 0.71
CA ARG A 267 -21.77 -23.44 1.05
C ARG A 267 -22.50 -22.81 -0.14
N LEU A 268 -21.90 -22.82 -1.33
CA LEU A 268 -22.51 -22.21 -2.50
C LEU A 268 -23.90 -22.81 -2.81
N ASP A 269 -24.01 -24.14 -2.85
CA ASP A 269 -25.28 -24.82 -3.15
C ASP A 269 -26.34 -24.62 -2.03
N GLU A 270 -25.90 -24.46 -0.78
CA GLU A 270 -26.77 -24.15 0.38
C GLU A 270 -27.36 -22.74 0.22
N ILE A 271 -26.52 -21.75 -0.07
CA ILE A 271 -26.91 -20.35 -0.22
C ILE A 271 -27.82 -20.18 -1.45
N GLN A 272 -27.54 -20.88 -2.55
CA GLN A 272 -28.41 -20.88 -3.75
C GLN A 272 -29.83 -21.36 -3.41
N LYS A 273 -29.95 -22.44 -2.64
CA LYS A 273 -31.26 -22.96 -2.20
C LYS A 273 -31.96 -22.04 -1.23
N GLN A 274 -31.24 -21.46 -0.28
CA GLN A 274 -31.80 -20.56 0.73
C GLN A 274 -32.45 -19.31 0.11
N PHE A 275 -31.88 -18.81 -0.99
CA PHE A 275 -32.37 -17.60 -1.68
C PHE A 275 -33.08 -17.88 -3.01
N ASN A 276 -33.40 -19.14 -3.32
CA ASN A 276 -34.09 -19.57 -4.55
C ASN A 276 -33.43 -19.05 -5.85
N ILE A 277 -32.11 -19.17 -5.93
CA ILE A 277 -31.33 -18.72 -7.08
C ILE A 277 -31.13 -19.91 -8.03
N GLN A 278 -31.59 -19.81 -9.27
CA GLN A 278 -31.37 -20.84 -10.30
C GLN A 278 -29.95 -20.73 -10.87
N LYS A 279 -29.27 -21.88 -11.05
CA LYS A 279 -28.00 -21.96 -11.78
C LYS A 279 -28.21 -21.45 -13.21
N CYS A 280 -27.43 -20.45 -13.61
CA CYS A 280 -27.16 -20.18 -15.03
C CYS A 280 -26.25 -21.27 -15.60
#